data_AF-A0A061BI89-F1
#
_entry.id   AF-A0A061BI89-F1
#
_cell.length_a   1.000
_cell.length_b   1.000
_cell.length_c   1.000
_cell.angle_alpha   90.00
_cell.angle_beta   90.00
_cell.angle_gamma   90.00
#
_symmetry.space_group_name_H-M   'P 1'
#
loop_
_entity.id
_entity.type
_entity.pdbx_description
1 polymer ?
#
loop_
_entity_poly.entity_id
_entity_poly.type
_entity_poly.pdbx_seq_one_letter_code
_entity_poly.pdbx_strand_id
1 'polypeptide(L)'
;MHVKKPRDEDSTFLTKCQDPKACTILLRGPSKDVLHEVDRNLADAMAVARNVVFDPRLAPGGGATEMAISVGLAKKARAIEGVQGWPMRAVSDAMEVIPRTLAKHAAGESSFGVDGETGKVVDMKEYGLYESAAVKVQTLKTAIESACLLLRVDDIVSAKRPQGEGGPGPMPQQGGGEE
;
A
#
# COMPACT_ATOMS: atom_id res chain seq x y z
N MET A 1 -36.66 -8.01 8.26
CA MET A 1 -35.57 -8.49 9.13
C MET A 1 -35.84 -9.96 9.42
N HIS A 2 -35.04 -10.85 8.84
CA HIS A 2 -35.22 -12.30 9.02
C HIS A 2 -34.07 -12.83 9.87
N VAL A 3 -34.42 -13.45 11.00
CA VAL A 3 -33.46 -14.11 11.90
C VAL A 3 -33.26 -15.55 11.41
N LYS A 4 -32.03 -15.89 11.02
CA LYS A 4 -31.66 -17.27 10.67
C LYS A 4 -30.55 -17.73 11.61
N LYS A 5 -30.68 -18.94 12.16
CA LYS A 5 -29.61 -19.66 12.86
C LYS A 5 -29.07 -20.74 11.91
N PRO A 6 -27.78 -20.69 11.50
CA PRO A 6 -27.15 -21.81 10.81
C PRO A 6 -27.11 -23.04 11.73
N ARG A 7 -27.07 -24.23 11.13
CA ARG A 7 -26.76 -25.45 11.88
C ARG A 7 -25.31 -25.35 12.35
N ASP A 8 -25.10 -25.50 13.65
CA ASP A 8 -23.82 -25.63 14.36
C ASP A 8 -23.14 -24.36 14.93
N GLU A 9 -23.82 -23.21 15.00
CA GLU A 9 -23.30 -22.06 15.75
C GLU A 9 -24.41 -21.30 16.52
N ASP A 10 -24.12 -20.85 17.73
CA ASP A 10 -24.99 -19.97 18.55
C ASP A 10 -25.10 -18.52 18.01
N SER A 11 -24.84 -18.34 16.71
CA SER A 11 -24.83 -17.06 16.02
C SER A 11 -26.21 -16.73 15.43
N THR A 12 -26.70 -15.52 15.71
CA THR A 12 -27.98 -15.02 15.19
C THR A 12 -27.74 -14.07 14.03
N PHE A 13 -28.22 -14.41 12.83
CA PHE A 13 -28.01 -13.60 11.63
C PHE A 13 -29.21 -12.72 11.34
N LEU A 14 -28.95 -11.42 11.22
CA LEU A 14 -29.92 -10.43 10.77
C LEU A 14 -29.80 -10.28 9.26
N THR A 15 -30.76 -10.85 8.52
CA THR A 15 -30.74 -10.84 7.05
C THR A 15 -31.89 -10.02 6.47
N LYS A 16 -31.72 -9.58 5.21
CA LYS A 16 -32.71 -8.81 4.45
C LYS A 16 -33.11 -7.50 5.16
N CYS A 17 -32.11 -6.66 5.44
CA CYS A 17 -32.31 -5.29 5.89
C CYS A 17 -32.59 -4.38 4.67
N GLN A 18 -33.51 -3.43 4.80
CA GLN A 18 -33.89 -2.54 3.69
C GLN A 18 -32.82 -1.48 3.39
N ASP A 19 -32.14 -0.94 4.40
CA ASP A 19 -31.01 -0.01 4.28
C ASP A 19 -29.81 -0.51 5.11
N PRO A 20 -29.01 -1.44 4.58
CA PRO A 20 -27.89 -2.01 5.32
C PRO A 20 -26.66 -1.07 5.30
N LYS A 21 -26.45 -0.33 6.40
CA LYS A 21 -25.18 0.39 6.64
C LYS A 21 -24.05 -0.51 7.14
N ALA A 22 -24.38 -1.73 7.56
CA ALA A 22 -23.43 -2.74 7.99
C ALA A 22 -23.77 -4.06 7.30
N CYS A 23 -22.76 -4.64 6.66
CA CYS A 23 -22.83 -5.96 6.02
C CYS A 23 -21.80 -6.87 6.68
N THR A 24 -22.17 -8.13 6.90
CA THR A 24 -21.28 -9.12 7.52
C THR A 24 -20.94 -10.19 6.49
N ILE A 25 -19.64 -10.51 6.37
CA ILE A 25 -19.13 -11.60 5.56
C ILE A 25 -18.60 -12.66 6.54
N LEU A 26 -19.10 -13.90 6.43
CA LEU A 26 -18.64 -15.02 7.24
C LEU A 26 -17.60 -15.81 6.45
N LEU A 27 -16.34 -15.75 6.88
CA LEU A 27 -15.26 -16.51 6.28
C LEU A 27 -15.19 -17.92 6.87
N ARG A 28 -15.01 -18.93 6.02
CA ARG A 28 -14.85 -20.34 6.41
C ARG A 28 -13.60 -20.87 5.72
N GLY A 29 -12.75 -21.55 6.46
CA GLY A 29 -11.46 -22.03 5.95
C GLY A 29 -10.89 -23.16 6.81
N PRO A 30 -9.92 -23.93 6.28
CA PRO A 30 -9.37 -25.11 6.95
C PRO A 30 -8.43 -24.76 8.11
N SER A 31 -7.80 -23.59 8.10
CA SER A 31 -6.88 -23.11 9.14
C SER A 31 -7.10 -21.63 9.44
N LYS A 32 -6.67 -21.20 10.63
CA LYS A 32 -6.74 -19.78 11.03
C LYS A 32 -5.84 -18.90 10.18
N ASP A 33 -4.71 -19.41 9.73
CA ASP A 33 -3.76 -18.64 8.90
C ASP A 33 -4.36 -18.29 7.53
N VAL A 34 -5.04 -19.25 6.89
CA VAL A 34 -5.76 -19.01 5.63
C VAL A 34 -6.89 -18.01 5.86
N LEU A 35 -7.63 -18.12 6.97
CA LEU A 35 -8.68 -17.16 7.29
C LEU A 35 -8.13 -15.74 7.48
N HIS A 36 -7.01 -15.58 8.19
CA HIS A 36 -6.37 -14.28 8.37
C HIS A 36 -5.81 -13.70 7.06
N GLU A 37 -5.33 -14.54 6.16
CA GLU A 37 -4.88 -14.10 4.84
C GLU A 37 -6.05 -13.63 3.96
N VAL A 38 -7.15 -14.40 3.95
CA VAL A 38 -8.37 -14.02 3.23
C VAL A 38 -8.98 -12.74 3.79
N ASP A 39 -9.01 -12.57 5.11
CA ASP A 39 -9.50 -11.35 5.75
C ASP A 39 -8.68 -10.10 5.33
N ARG A 40 -7.35 -10.21 5.32
CA ARG A 40 -6.47 -9.13 4.84
C ARG A 40 -6.71 -8.81 3.36
N ASN A 41 -6.74 -9.84 2.50
CA ASN A 41 -6.96 -9.65 1.06
C ASN A 41 -8.33 -9.03 0.77
N LEU A 42 -9.36 -9.41 1.53
CA LEU A 42 -10.70 -8.83 1.40
C LEU A 42 -10.73 -7.37 1.84
N ALA A 43 -10.07 -7.04 2.96
CA ALA A 43 -9.96 -5.67 3.44
C ALA A 43 -9.25 -4.75 2.41
N ASP A 44 -8.16 -5.24 1.81
CA ASP A 44 -7.43 -4.52 0.75
C ASP A 44 -8.27 -4.34 -0.51
N ALA A 45 -8.94 -5.40 -0.97
CA ALA A 45 -9.85 -5.34 -2.13
C ALA A 45 -10.99 -4.35 -1.90
N MET A 46 -11.58 -4.33 -0.69
CA MET A 46 -12.61 -3.36 -0.32
C MET A 46 -12.07 -1.93 -0.30
N ALA A 47 -10.85 -1.71 0.17
CA ALA A 47 -10.21 -0.39 0.15
C ALA A 47 -9.98 0.11 -1.29
N VAL A 48 -9.54 -0.77 -2.20
CA VAL A 48 -9.39 -0.44 -3.63
C VAL A 48 -10.75 -0.15 -4.27
N ALA A 49 -11.74 -1.02 -4.06
CA ALA A 49 -13.09 -0.82 -4.59
C ALA A 49 -13.71 0.51 -4.12
N ARG A 50 -13.54 0.82 -2.82
CA ARG A 50 -13.95 2.12 -2.25
C ARG A 50 -13.28 3.27 -2.98
N ASN A 51 -11.97 3.21 -3.20
CA ASN A 51 -11.23 4.27 -3.89
C ASN A 51 -11.73 4.44 -5.34
N VAL A 52 -12.06 3.35 -6.05
CA VAL A 52 -12.63 3.41 -7.41
C VAL A 52 -14.02 4.05 -7.41
N VAL A 53 -14.84 3.80 -6.39
CA VAL A 53 -16.16 4.43 -6.25
C VAL A 53 -16.04 5.94 -6.04
N PHE A 54 -15.07 6.41 -5.26
CA PHE A 54 -14.86 7.84 -5.01
C PHE A 54 -14.09 8.54 -6.14
N ASP A 55 -13.11 7.87 -6.74
CA ASP A 55 -12.29 8.38 -7.84
C ASP A 55 -12.16 7.30 -8.92
N PRO A 56 -12.99 7.37 -10.00
CA PRO A 56 -13.05 6.34 -11.03
C PRO A 56 -11.89 6.39 -12.03
N ARG A 57 -10.73 6.93 -11.63
CA ARG A 57 -9.52 6.97 -12.45
C ARG A 57 -8.66 5.73 -12.21
N LEU A 58 -8.40 5.00 -13.30
CA LEU A 58 -7.58 3.80 -13.32
C LEU A 58 -6.31 4.05 -14.14
N ALA A 59 -5.23 3.42 -13.72
CA ALA A 59 -3.94 3.45 -14.39
C ALA A 59 -3.48 2.02 -14.72
N PRO A 60 -2.75 1.80 -15.82
CA PRO A 60 -2.23 0.48 -16.17
C PRO A 60 -1.23 -0.01 -15.12
N GLY A 61 -1.39 -1.25 -14.67
CA GLY A 61 -0.55 -1.84 -13.63
C GLY A 61 0.78 -2.40 -14.15
N GLY A 62 1.34 -3.37 -13.44
CA GLY A 62 2.52 -4.14 -13.91
C GLY A 62 3.77 -3.29 -14.16
N GLY A 63 3.94 -2.19 -13.42
CA GLY A 63 5.07 -1.26 -13.60
C GLY A 63 4.95 -0.31 -14.80
N ALA A 64 3.84 -0.35 -15.55
CA ALA A 64 3.62 0.51 -16.70
C ALA A 64 3.52 1.98 -16.28
N THR A 65 2.75 2.27 -15.23
CA THR A 65 2.57 3.64 -14.73
C THR A 65 3.89 4.26 -14.27
N GLU A 66 4.69 3.51 -13.52
CA GLU A 66 6.00 3.94 -13.03
C GLU A 66 6.97 4.23 -14.18
N MET A 67 6.99 3.36 -15.19
CA MET A 67 7.83 3.55 -16.37
C MET A 67 7.40 4.77 -17.20
N ALA A 68 6.09 5.00 -17.34
CA ALA A 68 5.58 6.17 -18.04
C ALA A 68 5.98 7.47 -17.33
N ILE A 69 5.95 7.47 -15.99
CA ILE A 69 6.40 8.59 -15.17
C ILE A 69 7.91 8.80 -15.32
N SER A 70 8.71 7.73 -15.29
CA SER A 70 10.17 7.80 -15.52
C SER A 70 10.49 8.48 -16.85
N VAL A 71 9.94 7.99 -17.98
CA VAL A 71 10.18 8.62 -19.29
C VAL A 71 9.72 10.09 -19.33
N GLY A 72 8.62 10.42 -18.66
CA GLY A 72 8.16 11.79 -18.51
C GLY A 72 9.11 12.68 -17.71
N LEU A 73 9.64 12.17 -16.58
CA LEU A 73 10.62 12.87 -15.73
C LEU A 73 11.95 13.05 -16.46
N ALA A 74 12.46 12.01 -17.13
CA ALA A 74 13.68 12.11 -17.94
C ALA A 74 13.58 13.19 -19.03
N LYS A 75 12.43 13.28 -19.71
CA LYS A 75 12.18 14.34 -20.72
C LYS A 75 12.18 15.73 -20.09
N LYS A 76 11.53 15.90 -18.94
CA LYS A 76 11.52 17.17 -18.20
C LYS A 76 12.89 17.55 -17.66
N ALA A 77 13.67 16.59 -17.16
CA ALA A 77 15.01 16.81 -16.63
C ALA A 77 15.96 17.39 -17.70
N ARG A 78 15.80 17.00 -18.97
CA ARG A 78 16.57 17.57 -20.10
C ARG A 78 16.25 19.03 -20.40
N ALA A 79 15.05 19.50 -20.05
CA ALA A 79 14.64 20.88 -20.26
C ALA A 79 15.16 21.82 -19.16
N ILE A 80 15.67 21.28 -18.05
CA ILE A 80 16.21 22.04 -16.93
C ILE A 80 17.71 22.21 -17.13
N GLU A 81 18.16 23.45 -17.22
CA GLU A 81 19.58 23.78 -17.27
C GLU A 81 20.18 23.84 -15.85
N GLY A 82 21.43 23.40 -15.72
CA GLY A 82 22.19 23.46 -14.47
C GLY A 82 22.02 22.26 -13.54
N VAL A 83 22.49 22.41 -12.30
CA VAL A 83 22.66 21.30 -11.33
C VAL A 83 21.31 20.76 -10.82
N GLN A 84 20.24 21.53 -10.96
CA GLN A 84 18.89 21.16 -10.50
C GLN A 84 18.25 20.04 -11.35
N GLY A 85 18.78 19.75 -12.54
CA GLY A 85 18.30 18.65 -13.37
C GLY A 85 18.73 17.26 -12.87
N TRP A 86 19.85 17.15 -12.14
CA TRP A 86 20.40 15.87 -11.68
C TRP A 86 19.47 15.11 -10.73
N PRO A 87 18.83 15.74 -9.72
CA PRO A 87 17.88 15.05 -8.87
C PRO A 87 16.67 14.50 -9.63
N MET A 88 16.12 15.24 -10.61
CA MET A 88 15.00 14.74 -11.41
C MET A 88 15.40 13.53 -12.25
N ARG A 89 16.61 13.54 -12.82
CA ARG A 89 17.15 12.39 -13.53
C ARG A 89 17.37 11.20 -12.61
N ALA A 90 17.92 11.42 -11.42
CA ALA A 90 18.12 10.35 -10.43
C ALA A 90 16.78 9.71 -10.01
N VAL A 91 15.73 10.51 -9.80
CA VAL A 91 14.38 9.98 -9.51
C VAL A 91 13.82 9.22 -10.71
N SER A 92 14.00 9.73 -11.93
CA SER A 92 13.59 9.02 -13.16
C SER A 92 14.22 7.64 -13.24
N ASP A 93 15.54 7.55 -13.08
CA ASP A 93 16.30 6.31 -13.16
C ASP A 93 15.88 5.35 -12.02
N ALA A 94 15.60 5.89 -10.81
CA ALA A 94 15.11 5.10 -9.68
C ALA A 94 13.70 4.52 -9.87
N MET A 95 12.87 5.13 -10.75
CA MET A 95 11.54 4.63 -11.09
C MET A 95 11.56 3.55 -12.18
N GLU A 96 12.71 3.28 -12.79
CA GLU A 96 12.84 2.22 -13.79
C GLU A 96 12.79 0.84 -13.13
N VAL A 97 11.63 0.19 -13.16
CA VAL A 97 11.45 -1.14 -12.57
C VAL A 97 12.13 -2.21 -13.44
N ILE A 98 11.94 -2.19 -14.76
CA ILE A 98 12.45 -3.20 -15.69
C ILE A 98 12.94 -2.54 -17.01
N PRO A 99 14.21 -2.69 -17.40
CA PRO A 99 14.78 -2.08 -18.61
C PRO A 99 14.07 -2.51 -19.92
N ARG A 100 13.50 -3.71 -19.97
CA ARG A 100 12.76 -4.19 -21.16
C ARG A 100 11.49 -3.38 -21.43
N THR A 101 10.84 -2.89 -20.38
CA THR A 101 9.65 -2.03 -20.50
C THR A 101 10.03 -0.63 -20.94
N LEU A 102 11.23 -0.16 -20.59
CA LEU A 102 11.73 1.16 -20.97
C LEU A 102 11.79 1.36 -22.49
N ALA A 103 12.23 0.35 -23.26
CA ALA A 103 12.32 0.45 -24.71
C ALA A 103 10.96 0.76 -25.36
N LYS A 104 9.89 0.16 -24.83
CA LYS A 104 8.50 0.37 -25.26
C LYS A 104 7.99 1.76 -24.91
N HIS A 105 8.29 2.23 -23.69
CA HIS A 105 7.90 3.56 -23.24
C HIS A 105 8.69 4.69 -23.91
N ALA A 106 9.95 4.43 -24.26
CA ALA A 106 10.75 5.35 -25.07
C ALA A 106 10.15 5.55 -26.47
N ALA A 107 9.48 4.53 -27.02
CA ALA A 107 8.73 4.61 -28.28
C ALA A 107 7.37 5.33 -28.15
N GLY A 108 7.00 5.80 -26.95
CA GLY A 108 5.77 6.54 -26.68
C GLY A 108 4.60 5.70 -26.18
N GLU A 109 4.79 4.39 -25.97
CA GLU A 109 3.76 3.48 -25.47
C GLU A 109 3.75 3.47 -23.94
N SER A 110 2.73 4.04 -23.29
CA SER A 110 2.68 4.19 -21.83
C SER A 110 1.93 3.08 -21.08
N SER A 111 1.32 2.12 -21.80
CA SER A 111 0.49 1.04 -21.24
C SER A 111 1.24 -0.27 -21.05
N PHE A 112 2.46 -0.39 -21.55
CA PHE A 112 3.21 -1.64 -21.50
C PHE A 112 3.77 -1.86 -20.10
N GLY A 113 3.50 -3.03 -19.53
CA GLY A 113 4.03 -3.46 -18.25
C GLY A 113 4.64 -4.84 -18.36
N VAL A 114 5.05 -5.41 -17.22
CA VAL A 114 5.52 -6.78 -17.15
C VAL A 114 4.44 -7.67 -16.54
N ASP A 115 4.16 -8.77 -17.23
CA ASP A 115 3.33 -9.85 -16.70
C ASP A 115 4.12 -10.60 -15.61
N GLY A 116 3.53 -10.69 -14.42
CA GLY A 116 4.13 -11.37 -13.26
C GLY A 116 4.20 -12.88 -13.40
N GLU A 117 3.40 -13.50 -14.27
CA GLU A 117 3.42 -14.95 -14.48
C GLU A 117 4.47 -15.35 -15.52
N THR A 118 4.46 -14.71 -16.69
CA THR A 118 5.37 -15.06 -17.79
C THR A 118 6.66 -14.26 -17.83
N GLY A 119 6.74 -13.13 -17.11
CA GLY A 119 7.87 -12.20 -17.14
C GLY A 119 8.03 -11.45 -18.46
N LYS A 120 7.04 -11.53 -19.37
CA LYS A 120 7.05 -10.87 -20.67
C LYS A 120 6.46 -9.47 -20.59
N VAL A 121 6.87 -8.61 -21.52
CA VAL A 121 6.30 -7.26 -21.64
C VAL A 121 5.01 -7.36 -22.45
N VAL A 122 3.90 -6.90 -21.88
CA VAL A 122 2.55 -6.96 -22.46
C VAL A 122 1.83 -5.63 -22.28
N ASP A 123 0.84 -5.33 -23.13
CA ASP A 123 -0.02 -4.15 -22.92
C ASP A 123 -0.99 -4.43 -21.77
N MET A 124 -0.88 -3.64 -20.70
CA MET A 124 -1.68 -3.83 -19.48
C MET A 124 -3.15 -3.43 -19.66
N LYS A 125 -3.47 -2.59 -20.66
CA LYS A 125 -4.86 -2.27 -20.99
C LYS A 125 -5.56 -3.46 -21.64
N GLU A 126 -4.89 -4.12 -22.58
CA GLU A 126 -5.42 -5.32 -23.23
C GLU A 126 -5.45 -6.51 -22.27
N TYR A 127 -4.43 -6.63 -21.41
CA TYR A 127 -4.37 -7.63 -20.36
C TYR A 127 -5.45 -7.43 -19.28
N GLY A 128 -5.95 -6.19 -19.12
CA GLY A 128 -7.01 -5.85 -18.17
C GLY A 128 -6.52 -5.63 -16.72
N LEU A 129 -5.21 -5.43 -16.52
CA LEU A 129 -4.65 -5.19 -15.19
C LEU A 129 -4.56 -3.69 -14.90
N TYR A 130 -5.45 -3.24 -14.03
CA TYR A 130 -5.57 -1.84 -13.64
C TYR A 130 -5.39 -1.65 -12.13
N GLU A 131 -4.83 -0.50 -11.79
CA GLU A 131 -4.70 -0.04 -10.41
C GLU A 131 -5.40 1.32 -10.25
N SER A 132 -5.89 1.60 -9.04
CA SER A 132 -6.49 2.90 -8.75
C SER A 132 -5.43 4.00 -8.82
N ALA A 133 -5.70 5.05 -9.60
CA ALA A 133 -4.79 6.18 -9.73
C ALA A 133 -4.56 6.88 -8.38
N ALA A 134 -5.59 6.94 -7.52
CA ALA A 134 -5.50 7.52 -6.19
C ALA A 134 -4.44 6.82 -5.32
N VAL A 135 -4.38 5.49 -5.38
CA VAL A 135 -3.37 4.71 -4.65
C VAL A 135 -1.98 5.04 -5.17
N LYS A 136 -1.77 5.04 -6.49
CA LYS A 136 -0.47 5.37 -7.11
C LYS A 136 0.03 6.75 -6.73
N VAL A 137 -0.83 7.76 -6.80
CA VAL A 137 -0.47 9.14 -6.42
C VAL A 137 -0.05 9.20 -4.95
N GLN A 138 -0.83 8.56 -4.07
CA GLN A 138 -0.52 8.54 -2.65
C GLN A 138 0.79 7.82 -2.36
N THR A 139 1.03 6.65 -2.97
CA THR A 139 2.27 5.88 -2.81
C THR A 139 3.49 6.70 -3.21
N LEU A 140 3.45 7.36 -4.38
CA LEU A 140 4.57 8.19 -4.85
C LEU A 140 4.80 9.40 -3.95
N LYS A 141 3.71 10.07 -3.51
CA LYS A 141 3.81 11.21 -2.61
C LYS A 141 4.46 10.82 -1.29
N THR A 142 4.00 9.75 -0.65
CA THR A 142 4.55 9.26 0.62
C THR A 142 5.99 8.77 0.47
N ALA A 143 6.34 8.13 -0.65
CA ALA A 143 7.70 7.71 -0.93
C ALA A 143 8.66 8.91 -1.04
N ILE A 144 8.27 9.96 -1.77
CA ILE A 144 9.07 11.18 -1.91
C ILE A 144 9.18 11.92 -0.58
N GLU A 145 8.08 12.07 0.16
CA GLU A 145 8.11 12.71 1.49
C GLU A 145 9.02 11.98 2.46
N SER A 146 9.01 10.64 2.41
CA SER A 146 9.88 9.78 3.22
C SER A 146 11.34 9.91 2.81
N ALA A 147 11.63 9.90 1.50
CA ALA A 147 12.99 10.12 0.99
C ALA A 147 13.52 11.51 1.41
N CYS A 148 12.71 12.56 1.26
CA CYS A 148 13.08 13.90 1.70
C CYS A 148 13.23 14.00 3.23
N LEU A 149 12.49 13.21 4.02
CA LEU A 149 12.67 13.16 5.46
C LEU A 149 14.03 12.56 5.81
N LEU A 150 14.39 11.43 5.18
CA LEU A 150 15.67 10.76 5.41
C LEU A 150 16.85 11.63 4.97
N LEU A 151 16.76 12.28 3.81
CA LEU A 151 17.81 13.17 3.29
C LEU A 151 18.01 14.45 4.12
N ARG A 152 17.04 14.81 4.99
CA ARG A 152 17.13 15.96 5.90
C ARG A 152 17.79 15.63 7.23
N VAL A 153 18.03 14.34 7.54
CA VAL A 153 18.68 13.95 8.78
C VAL A 153 20.18 14.01 8.58
N ASP A 154 20.84 14.99 9.17
CA ASP A 154 22.29 15.12 9.14
C ASP A 154 22.97 14.15 10.11
N ASP A 155 22.43 14.00 11.33
CA ASP A 155 23.00 13.14 12.39
C ASP A 155 21.92 12.47 13.25
N ILE A 156 22.22 11.26 13.74
CA ILE A 156 21.37 10.52 14.69
C ILE A 156 22.08 10.44 16.04
N VAL A 157 21.61 11.21 17.03
CA VAL A 157 22.12 11.14 18.41
C VAL A 157 21.25 10.17 19.22
N SER A 158 21.81 9.01 19.55
CA SER A 158 21.14 8.02 20.39
C SER A 158 21.59 8.14 21.84
N ALA A 159 20.67 8.46 22.75
CA ALA A 159 20.93 8.41 24.18
C ALA A 159 20.87 6.96 24.67
N LYS A 160 22.02 6.40 25.10
CA LYS A 160 22.03 5.18 25.91
C LYS A 160 21.65 5.54 27.35
N ARG A 161 20.64 4.87 27.91
CA ARG A 161 20.44 4.89 29.36
C ARG A 161 21.65 4.20 30.01
N PRO A 162 22.26 4.78 31.05
CA PRO A 162 23.29 4.07 31.81
C PRO A 162 22.68 2.78 32.36
N GLN A 163 23.31 1.65 32.03
CA GLN A 163 22.92 0.35 32.54
C GLN A 163 23.53 0.23 33.93
N GLY A 164 22.78 0.70 34.93
CA GLY A 164 23.16 0.60 36.33
C GLY A 164 22.92 1.90 37.09
N GLU A 165 21.69 2.10 37.55
CA GLU A 165 21.40 2.78 38.81
C GLU A 165 20.00 2.34 39.23
N GLY A 166 19.95 1.56 40.32
CA GLY A 166 18.72 1.04 40.89
C GLY A 166 17.80 2.17 41.30
N GLY A 167 16.64 2.27 40.63
CA GLY A 167 15.51 2.98 41.20
C GLY A 167 15.02 2.24 42.45
N PRO A 168 14.57 2.95 43.51
CA PRO A 168 14.08 2.30 44.72
C PRO A 168 12.94 1.36 44.35
N GLY A 169 13.04 0.11 44.80
CA GLY A 169 11.99 -0.89 44.62
C GLY A 169 10.65 -0.42 45.19
N PRO A 170 9.53 -0.98 44.72
CA PRO A 170 8.21 -0.58 45.19
C PRO A 170 8.12 -0.68 46.72
N MET A 171 7.64 0.40 47.34
CA MET A 171 7.44 0.48 48.79
C MET A 171 6.53 -0.65 49.29
N PRO A 172 6.79 -1.20 50.49
CA PRO A 172 5.93 -2.23 51.08
C PRO A 172 4.55 -1.65 51.37
N GLN A 173 3.51 -2.28 50.82
CA GLN A 173 2.12 -1.98 51.11
C GLN A 173 1.85 -2.41 52.56
N GLN A 174 1.80 -1.43 53.46
CA GLN A 174 1.43 -1.63 54.85
C GLN A 174 -0.07 -1.97 54.89
N GLY A 175 -0.38 -3.17 55.39
CA GLY A 175 -1.75 -3.66 55.51
C GLY A 175 -2.54 -2.89 56.56
N GLY A 176 -3.84 -2.74 56.29
CA GLY A 176 -4.88 -2.45 57.27
C GLY A 176 -6.05 -3.39 56.98
N GLY A 177 -6.27 -4.32 57.90
CA GLY A 177 -7.47 -5.16 57.92
C GLY A 177 -8.60 -4.48 58.69
N GLU A 178 -9.81 -4.98 58.46
CA GLU A 178 -11.09 -4.83 59.18
C GLU A 178 -12.14 -5.35 58.18
N GLU A 179 -13.10 -6.24 58.45
CA GLU A 179 -13.49 -7.14 59.53
C GLU A 179 -14.24 -8.32 58.86
#